data_AF-A0A1M4TLN1-F1
#
_entry.id   AF-A0A1M4TLN1-F1
#
_cell.length_a   1.000
_cell.length_b   1.000
_cell.length_c   1.000
_cell.angle_alpha   90.00
_cell.angle_beta   90.00
_cell.angle_gamma   90.00
#
_symmetry.space_group_name_H-M   'P 1'
#
loop_
_entity.id
_entity.type
_entity.pdbx_description
1 polymer ?
#
loop_
_entity_poly.entity_id
_entity_poly.type
_entity_poly.pdbx_seq_one_letter_code
_entity_poly.pdbx_strand_id
1 'polypeptide(L)'
;MKFIKQLLITGILSGAAISSTAGEMGRLFPSEKYVMIDHITGNPITVLTSAKTSDAKLYQTHPQWTSDGRFIVFRSSDRATDKTSQAFAVNESTGDIIQLTDGEGTGTGSLNVARLSNKLYYFRNSNKKKTLIELNLDSLINDSYRQSVKDKTAYERIITTLPDDLAESGGFTLDADETKAYVGVRRIGVEPTEPHNDNFRIQQVPSGIRSIDLVTGEIAKVVDVSFTMGHLQANPFVPGEILYCQETGGDAPQRMWMVNADGSGNRPLYVENPDDWVTHEAWVDKDHVYFNVMGHLDRLRTKATGLFSINVRTNKVDILGQLDYGSGFWHCGGTSDGKWAASDNFEGEVYLINCHTGQRTLLTADHKMKPDHTHPSFSPDNTRVLIQSGQVSDGKKLDLMVVNIPSYLKF
;
A
#
# COMPACT_ATOMS: atom_id res chain seq x y z
N MET A 1 -7.64 -2.75 85.33
CA MET A 1 -8.08 -2.91 83.93
C MET A 1 -8.10 -1.56 83.23
N LYS A 2 -7.02 -1.20 82.53
CA LYS A 2 -6.98 -0.11 81.55
C LYS A 2 -6.13 -0.58 80.37
N PHE A 3 -6.70 -0.48 79.18
CA PHE A 3 -6.26 -1.08 77.93
C PHE A 3 -4.96 -0.46 77.40
N ILE A 4 -4.04 -1.32 76.97
CA ILE A 4 -2.90 -0.98 76.12
C ILE A 4 -3.39 -0.97 74.67
N LYS A 5 -3.29 0.16 73.96
CA LYS A 5 -3.40 0.21 72.50
C LYS A 5 -1.99 0.15 71.92
N GLN A 6 -1.62 -1.01 71.37
CA GLN A 6 -0.46 -1.16 70.49
C GLN A 6 -0.82 -0.59 69.11
N LEU A 7 -0.06 0.41 68.68
CA LEU A 7 -0.12 0.96 67.33
C LEU A 7 0.84 0.13 66.46
N LEU A 8 0.30 -0.75 65.61
CA LEU A 8 1.07 -1.39 64.54
C LEU A 8 1.24 -0.36 63.40
N ILE A 9 2.47 0.08 63.16
CA ILE A 9 2.82 0.80 61.93
C ILE A 9 3.17 -0.25 60.89
N THR A 10 2.23 -0.54 60.00
CA THR A 10 2.48 -1.35 58.79
C THR A 10 3.13 -0.43 57.76
N GLY A 11 4.43 -0.60 57.55
CA GLY A 11 5.15 0.05 56.46
C GLY A 11 4.70 -0.54 55.12
N ILE A 12 3.88 0.22 54.37
CA ILE A 12 3.60 -0.08 52.97
C ILE A 12 4.83 0.41 52.18
N LEU A 13 5.72 -0.52 51.82
CA LEU A 13 6.64 -0.28 50.71
C LEU A 13 5.82 -0.28 49.43
N SER A 14 5.38 0.90 49.01
CA SER A 14 4.93 1.14 47.64
C SER A 14 6.15 1.06 46.73
N GLY A 15 6.49 -0.15 46.28
CA GLY A 15 7.37 -0.32 45.13
C GLY A 15 6.64 0.23 43.92
N ALA A 16 6.93 1.48 43.55
CA ALA A 16 6.59 1.98 42.23
C ALA A 16 7.37 1.13 41.23
N ALA A 17 6.72 0.12 40.67
CA ALA A 17 7.17 -0.49 39.44
C ALA A 17 7.13 0.61 38.39
N ILE A 18 8.28 1.21 38.11
CA ILE A 18 8.49 1.96 36.88
C ILE A 18 8.38 0.90 35.78
N SER A 19 7.16 0.67 35.32
CA SER A 19 6.92 0.03 34.04
C SER A 19 7.46 0.99 33.00
N SER A 20 8.75 0.89 32.69
CA SER A 20 9.20 1.25 31.35
C SER A 20 8.40 0.33 30.44
N THR A 21 7.36 0.86 29.78
CA THR A 21 6.72 0.14 28.69
C THR A 21 7.84 -0.08 27.67
N ALA A 22 8.42 -1.27 27.65
CA ALA A 22 9.33 -1.65 26.58
C ALA A 22 8.60 -1.41 25.26
N GLY A 23 9.28 -0.81 24.29
CA GLY A 23 8.71 -0.61 22.96
C GLY A 23 8.17 -1.94 22.41
N GLU A 24 7.05 -1.88 21.70
CA GLU A 24 6.43 -3.07 21.11
C GLU A 24 7.12 -3.51 19.80
N MET A 25 8.02 -2.68 19.30
CA MET A 25 8.87 -3.02 18.16
C MET A 25 9.56 -4.37 18.40
N GLY A 26 9.51 -5.22 17.37
CA GLY A 26 10.09 -6.55 17.37
C GLY A 26 9.32 -7.63 18.12
N ARG A 27 8.15 -7.31 18.69
CA ARG A 27 7.26 -8.29 19.34
C ARG A 27 6.83 -9.39 18.34
N LEU A 28 6.99 -10.64 18.77
CA LEU A 28 6.54 -11.83 18.04
C LEU A 28 5.14 -12.24 18.46
N PHE A 29 4.33 -12.64 17.47
CA PHE A 29 3.03 -13.27 17.64
C PHE A 29 3.05 -14.65 16.97
N PRO A 30 2.38 -15.65 17.58
CA PRO A 30 2.30 -16.98 17.00
C PRO A 30 1.52 -16.96 15.68
N SER A 31 1.79 -17.97 14.85
CA SER A 31 1.13 -18.15 13.57
C SER A 31 -0.39 -18.19 13.68
N GLU A 32 -1.02 -17.38 12.83
CA GLU A 32 -2.46 -17.37 12.59
C GLU A 32 -2.83 -18.05 11.28
N LYS A 33 -1.83 -18.61 10.58
CA LYS A 33 -1.93 -19.13 9.23
C LYS A 33 -2.73 -20.43 9.17
N TYR A 34 -3.63 -20.53 8.21
CA TYR A 34 -4.33 -21.78 7.85
C TYR A 34 -4.75 -21.77 6.37
N VAL A 35 -5.21 -22.92 5.87
CA VAL A 35 -5.72 -23.03 4.50
C VAL A 35 -7.22 -23.26 4.55
N MET A 36 -7.96 -22.50 3.74
CA MET A 36 -9.36 -22.74 3.45
C MET A 36 -9.55 -23.04 1.96
N ILE A 37 -10.68 -23.65 1.61
CA ILE A 37 -11.05 -23.92 0.22
C ILE A 37 -12.12 -22.91 -0.18
N ASP A 38 -11.90 -22.20 -1.27
CA ASP A 38 -12.94 -21.42 -1.92
C ASP A 38 -14.04 -22.37 -2.41
N HIS A 39 -15.26 -22.21 -1.88
CA HIS A 39 -16.38 -23.10 -2.18
C HIS A 39 -17.00 -22.88 -3.56
N ILE A 40 -16.69 -21.77 -4.23
CA ILE A 40 -17.15 -21.42 -5.58
C ILE A 40 -16.15 -21.95 -6.62
N THR A 41 -14.86 -21.68 -6.44
CA THR A 41 -13.81 -22.02 -7.43
C THR A 41 -13.11 -23.35 -7.14
N GLY A 42 -13.17 -23.84 -5.90
CA GLY A 42 -12.40 -25.00 -5.43
C GLY A 42 -10.92 -24.70 -5.19
N ASN A 43 -10.45 -23.47 -5.41
CA ASN A 43 -9.04 -23.11 -5.23
C ASN A 43 -8.69 -23.00 -3.72
N PRO A 44 -7.51 -23.47 -3.30
CA PRO A 44 -7.04 -23.28 -1.94
C PRO A 44 -6.61 -21.82 -1.72
N ILE A 45 -7.08 -21.24 -0.62
CA ILE A 45 -6.70 -19.91 -0.13
C ILE A 45 -5.87 -20.09 1.15
N THR A 46 -4.66 -19.54 1.16
CA THR A 46 -3.85 -19.47 2.39
C THR A 46 -4.17 -18.19 3.13
N VAL A 47 -4.84 -18.30 4.26
CA VAL A 47 -5.15 -17.18 5.16
C VAL A 47 -3.94 -16.97 6.08
N LEU A 48 -3.42 -15.74 6.15
CA LEU A 48 -2.21 -15.39 6.90
C LEU A 48 -2.52 -14.72 8.26
N THR A 49 -3.70 -14.09 8.40
CA THR A 49 -4.19 -13.46 9.63
C THR A 49 -5.62 -13.96 9.93
N SER A 50 -6.03 -14.03 11.20
CA SER A 50 -7.16 -14.88 11.64
C SER A 50 -8.43 -14.18 12.14
N ALA A 51 -8.81 -13.01 11.60
CA ALA A 51 -9.96 -12.18 12.01
C ALA A 51 -10.02 -11.80 13.51
N LYS A 52 -9.00 -12.17 14.28
CA LYS A 52 -8.81 -11.74 15.67
C LYS A 52 -8.53 -10.25 15.72
N THR A 53 -7.83 -9.75 14.70
CA THR A 53 -7.51 -8.35 14.43
C THR A 53 -7.95 -7.99 13.02
N SER A 54 -8.14 -6.71 12.73
CA SER A 54 -8.31 -6.23 11.36
C SER A 54 -6.95 -5.83 10.79
N ASP A 55 -6.45 -6.63 9.86
CA ASP A 55 -5.15 -6.47 9.24
C ASP A 55 -5.30 -6.14 7.76
N ALA A 56 -4.71 -5.03 7.33
CA ALA A 56 -4.85 -4.53 5.97
C ALA A 56 -3.53 -4.62 5.22
N LYS A 57 -3.60 -5.00 3.94
CA LYS A 57 -2.43 -4.97 3.06
C LYS A 57 -2.04 -3.52 2.72
N LEU A 58 -0.89 -3.37 2.08
CA LEU A 58 -0.54 -2.11 1.41
C LEU A 58 -1.35 -1.98 0.12
N TYR A 59 -1.52 -0.73 -0.36
CA TYR A 59 -2.18 -0.50 -1.63
C TYR A 59 -1.42 -1.20 -2.77
N GLN A 60 -2.13 -1.70 -3.79
CA GLN A 60 -1.55 -2.63 -4.78
C GLN A 60 -0.43 -2.05 -5.64
N THR A 61 -0.25 -0.72 -5.61
CA THR A 61 0.81 0.02 -6.28
C THR A 61 2.14 0.00 -5.54
N HIS A 62 2.17 -0.45 -4.29
CA HIS A 62 3.35 -0.42 -3.43
C HIS A 62 3.89 -1.84 -3.18
N PRO A 63 5.22 -2.06 -3.25
CA PRO A 63 5.80 -3.35 -2.93
C PRO A 63 5.50 -3.74 -1.48
N GLN A 64 5.20 -5.03 -1.29
CA GLN A 64 4.76 -5.54 0.01
C GLN A 64 5.61 -6.69 0.56
N TRP A 65 6.35 -7.37 -0.32
CA TRP A 65 7.28 -8.42 0.08
C TRP A 65 8.65 -7.86 0.40
N THR A 66 9.32 -8.44 1.38
CA THR A 66 10.75 -8.26 1.57
C THR A 66 11.52 -8.70 0.33
N SER A 67 12.71 -8.13 0.09
CA SER A 67 13.54 -8.44 -1.09
C SER A 67 13.87 -9.92 -1.25
N ASP A 68 13.91 -10.67 -0.13
CA ASP A 68 14.12 -12.11 -0.09
C ASP A 68 12.83 -12.96 -0.26
N GLY A 69 11.67 -12.31 -0.41
CA GLY A 69 10.36 -12.94 -0.58
C GLY A 69 9.83 -13.68 0.64
N ARG A 70 10.45 -13.55 1.82
CA ARG A 70 10.07 -14.34 3.01
C ARG A 70 8.92 -13.73 3.82
N PHE A 71 8.81 -12.41 3.85
CA PHE A 71 7.84 -11.71 4.67
C PHE A 71 6.95 -10.80 3.83
N ILE A 72 5.67 -10.71 4.21
CA ILE A 72 4.71 -9.73 3.69
C ILE A 72 4.50 -8.67 4.78
N VAL A 73 4.75 -7.41 4.44
CA VAL A 73 4.52 -6.27 5.33
C VAL A 73 3.06 -5.84 5.25
N PHE A 74 2.45 -5.50 6.38
CA PHE A 74 1.06 -5.07 6.46
C PHE A 74 0.87 -4.04 7.58
N ARG A 75 -0.34 -3.48 7.69
CA ARG A 75 -0.68 -2.53 8.76
C ARG A 75 -1.81 -3.03 9.64
N SER A 76 -1.74 -2.70 10.92
CA SER A 76 -2.77 -3.03 11.90
C SER A 76 -2.81 -2.00 13.02
N SER A 77 -4.00 -1.52 13.36
CA SER A 77 -4.25 -0.79 14.61
C SER A 77 -4.64 -1.73 15.75
N ASP A 78 -5.26 -2.87 15.43
CA ASP A 78 -5.80 -3.78 16.44
C ASP A 78 -4.71 -4.51 17.21
N ARG A 79 -3.57 -4.80 16.55
CA ARG A 79 -2.44 -5.52 17.14
C ARG A 79 -1.59 -4.67 18.10
N ALA A 80 -1.48 -3.36 17.84
CA ALA A 80 -0.74 -2.45 18.71
C ALA A 80 -1.49 -2.22 20.03
N THR A 81 -0.75 -2.10 21.14
CA THR A 81 -1.34 -1.87 22.46
C THR A 81 -2.00 -0.49 22.53
N ASP A 82 -1.40 0.51 21.91
CA ASP A 82 -1.90 1.89 21.88
C ASP A 82 -3.03 2.15 20.86
N LYS A 83 -3.42 1.13 20.09
CA LYS A 83 -4.43 1.20 19.02
C LYS A 83 -4.13 2.18 17.89
N THR A 84 -2.88 2.63 17.79
CA THR A 84 -2.40 3.36 16.62
C THR A 84 -2.02 2.37 15.52
N SER A 85 -2.19 2.77 14.26
CA SER A 85 -1.85 1.91 13.12
C SER A 85 -0.33 1.75 13.01
N GLN A 86 0.16 0.53 13.18
CA GLN A 86 1.59 0.17 13.10
C GLN A 86 1.86 -0.80 11.93
N ALA A 87 3.11 -0.88 11.52
CA ALA A 87 3.58 -1.84 10.52
C ALA A 87 3.91 -3.18 11.18
N PHE A 88 3.57 -4.27 10.50
CA PHE A 88 3.84 -5.64 10.90
C PHE A 88 4.36 -6.42 9.70
N ALA A 89 5.02 -7.55 9.93
CA ALA A 89 5.42 -8.50 8.89
C ALA A 89 4.93 -9.89 9.25
N VAL A 90 4.36 -10.62 8.29
CA VAL A 90 4.04 -12.05 8.42
C VAL A 90 5.02 -12.87 7.60
N ASN A 91 5.64 -13.88 8.20
CA ASN A 91 6.47 -14.84 7.48
C ASN A 91 5.57 -15.76 6.65
N GLU A 92 5.71 -15.78 5.33
CA GLU A 92 4.82 -16.58 4.49
C GLU A 92 4.95 -18.08 4.72
N SER A 93 6.11 -18.56 5.15
CA SER A 93 6.35 -19.99 5.39
C SER A 93 5.78 -20.44 6.73
N THR A 94 6.18 -19.78 7.83
CA THR A 94 5.82 -20.18 9.20
C THR A 94 4.49 -19.57 9.67
N GLY A 95 4.12 -18.41 9.14
CA GLY A 95 3.01 -17.59 9.58
C GLY A 95 3.29 -16.75 10.84
N ASP A 96 4.52 -16.77 11.36
CA ASP A 96 4.90 -15.90 12.48
C ASP A 96 4.71 -14.43 12.09
N ILE A 97 4.21 -13.63 13.04
CA ILE A 97 3.99 -12.20 12.84
C ILE A 97 4.94 -11.42 13.75
N ILE A 98 5.58 -10.39 13.19
CA ILE A 98 6.48 -9.48 13.92
C ILE A 98 5.93 -8.06 13.82
N GLN A 99 5.87 -7.34 14.94
CA GLN A 99 5.61 -5.90 14.94
C GLN A 99 6.88 -5.15 14.50
N LEU A 100 6.79 -4.37 13.42
CA LEU A 100 7.94 -3.67 12.84
C LEU A 100 8.13 -2.26 13.39
N THR A 101 7.04 -1.60 13.77
CA THR A 101 7.08 -0.22 14.27
C THR A 101 6.29 -0.07 15.56
N ASP A 102 6.62 0.95 16.32
CA ASP A 102 5.85 1.41 17.45
C ASP A 102 5.83 2.95 17.53
N GLY A 103 4.99 3.45 18.43
CA GLY A 103 4.89 4.86 18.79
C GLY A 103 3.99 5.69 17.89
N GLU A 104 3.62 6.84 18.41
CA GLU A 104 2.71 7.78 17.75
C GLU A 104 3.26 8.31 16.42
N GLY A 105 2.33 8.62 15.51
CA GLY A 105 2.64 9.30 14.27
C GLY A 105 3.28 8.45 13.18
N THR A 106 3.39 7.13 13.36
CA THR A 106 3.81 6.20 12.30
C THR A 106 2.84 6.28 11.10
N GLY A 107 3.32 6.79 9.98
CA GLY A 107 2.57 6.95 8.74
C GLY A 107 2.41 5.64 7.97
N THR A 108 1.52 4.78 8.44
CA THR A 108 1.25 3.46 7.82
C THR A 108 0.37 3.51 6.57
N GLY A 109 -0.13 4.69 6.19
CA GLY A 109 -0.91 4.89 4.96
C GLY A 109 -0.08 4.83 3.67
N SER A 110 1.25 4.95 3.77
CA SER A 110 2.18 4.85 2.63
C SER A 110 3.48 4.21 3.11
N LEU A 111 3.44 2.92 3.39
CA LEU A 111 4.63 2.12 3.69
C LEU A 111 5.31 1.72 2.37
N ASN A 112 6.64 1.77 2.33
CA ASN A 112 7.42 1.40 1.16
C ASN A 112 8.45 0.33 1.52
N VAL A 113 8.17 -0.92 1.13
CA VAL A 113 9.13 -2.03 1.29
C VAL A 113 10.13 -1.97 0.12
N ALA A 114 11.42 -1.96 0.44
CA ALA A 114 12.46 -2.04 -0.57
C ALA A 114 12.45 -3.43 -1.25
N ARG A 115 12.67 -3.42 -2.56
CA ARG A 115 12.76 -4.59 -3.45
C ARG A 115 14.18 -5.08 -3.63
N LEU A 116 15.18 -4.21 -3.50
CA LEU A 116 16.62 -4.54 -3.62
C LEU A 116 17.28 -4.77 -2.26
N SER A 117 16.60 -4.42 -1.17
CA SER A 117 17.10 -4.59 0.18
C SER A 117 15.98 -4.88 1.19
N ASN A 118 16.30 -5.54 2.30
CA ASN A 118 15.34 -5.77 3.39
C ASN A 118 15.23 -4.52 4.28
N LYS A 119 14.66 -3.46 3.70
CA LYS A 119 14.38 -2.19 4.38
C LYS A 119 12.92 -1.79 4.22
N LEU A 120 12.42 -1.07 5.21
CA LEU A 120 11.11 -0.43 5.17
C LEU A 120 11.28 1.08 5.30
N TYR A 121 10.64 1.84 4.44
CA TYR A 121 10.60 3.29 4.49
C TYR A 121 9.19 3.77 4.84
N TYR A 122 9.11 4.78 5.69
CA TYR A 122 7.83 5.42 6.06
C TYR A 122 8.04 6.81 6.62
N PHE A 123 7.01 7.64 6.53
CA PHE A 123 7.00 8.92 7.23
C PHE A 123 6.53 8.76 8.67
N ARG A 124 7.16 9.48 9.60
CA ARG A 124 6.66 9.66 10.97
C ARG A 124 6.33 11.12 11.21
N ASN A 125 5.16 11.40 11.79
CA ASN A 125 4.79 12.74 12.26
C ASN A 125 5.04 12.83 13.76
N SER A 126 6.01 13.63 14.18
CA SER A 126 6.31 13.86 15.58
C SER A 126 6.62 15.33 15.81
N ASN A 127 6.04 15.94 16.85
CA ASN A 127 6.24 17.35 17.19
C ASN A 127 5.97 18.30 16.00
N LYS A 128 4.91 18.02 15.23
CA LYS A 128 4.52 18.73 14.00
C LYS A 128 5.53 18.63 12.84
N LYS A 129 6.58 17.83 12.98
CA LYS A 129 7.57 17.57 11.93
C LYS A 129 7.29 16.23 11.29
N LYS A 130 7.42 16.19 9.95
CA LYS A 130 7.26 14.98 9.17
C LYS A 130 8.63 14.48 8.71
N THR A 131 9.08 13.35 9.25
CA THR A 131 10.41 12.78 8.97
C THR A 131 10.31 11.51 8.16
N LEU A 132 11.17 11.36 7.15
CA LEU A 132 11.33 10.09 6.43
C LEU A 132 12.26 9.18 7.24
N ILE A 133 11.78 7.99 7.58
CA ILE A 133 12.49 6.97 8.34
C ILE A 133 12.87 5.81 7.41
N GLU A 134 14.10 5.32 7.55
CA GLU A 134 14.55 4.02 7.06
C GLU A 134 14.61 3.04 8.24
N LEU A 135 13.98 1.87 8.10
CA LEU A 135 14.02 0.79 9.07
C LEU A 135 14.76 -0.43 8.47
N ASN A 136 15.78 -0.91 9.17
CA ASN A 136 16.52 -2.13 8.80
C ASN A 136 15.76 -3.39 9.25
N LEU A 137 15.12 -4.08 8.30
CA LEU A 137 14.30 -5.25 8.60
C LEU A 137 15.15 -6.47 8.97
N ASP A 138 16.30 -6.68 8.32
CA ASP A 138 17.17 -7.83 8.63
C ASP A 138 17.59 -7.83 10.11
N SER A 139 18.04 -6.68 10.61
CA SER A 139 18.54 -6.56 11.97
C SER A 139 17.41 -6.70 12.98
N LEU A 140 16.27 -6.05 12.73
CA LEU A 140 15.10 -6.13 13.60
C LEU A 140 14.55 -7.56 13.67
N ILE A 141 14.29 -8.19 12.51
CA ILE A 141 13.72 -9.54 12.45
C ILE A 141 14.65 -10.56 13.13
N ASN A 142 15.97 -10.47 12.90
CA ASN A 142 16.92 -11.36 13.56
C ASN A 142 16.93 -11.20 15.09
N ASP A 143 16.91 -9.97 15.59
CA ASP A 143 16.88 -9.70 17.02
C ASP A 143 15.51 -10.06 17.65
N SER A 144 14.41 -9.96 16.89
CA SER A 144 13.08 -10.46 17.28
C SER A 144 13.08 -11.96 17.55
N TYR A 145 13.57 -12.78 16.60
CA TYR A 145 13.64 -14.23 16.78
C TYR A 145 14.59 -14.66 17.89
N ARG A 146 15.62 -13.87 18.17
CA ARG A 146 16.55 -14.09 19.30
C ARG A 146 16.03 -13.57 20.64
N GLN A 147 14.87 -12.90 20.64
CA GLN A 147 14.32 -12.23 21.82
C GLN A 147 15.31 -11.24 22.45
N SER A 148 16.06 -10.52 21.59
CA SER A 148 17.15 -9.61 21.97
C SER A 148 16.99 -8.24 21.32
N VAL A 149 15.74 -7.79 21.14
CA VAL A 149 15.42 -6.50 20.52
C VAL A 149 16.00 -5.35 21.34
N LYS A 150 16.63 -4.41 20.64
CA LYS A 150 17.28 -3.21 21.20
C LYS A 150 16.34 -2.01 21.11
N ASP A 151 16.81 -0.86 21.58
CA ASP A 151 16.13 0.41 21.33
C ASP A 151 15.93 0.65 19.82
N LYS A 152 14.81 1.25 19.44
CA LYS A 152 14.45 1.49 18.03
C LYS A 152 15.51 2.24 17.24
N THR A 153 16.31 3.10 17.89
CA THR A 153 17.41 3.83 17.25
C THR A 153 18.53 2.91 16.73
N ALA A 154 18.56 1.64 17.15
CA ALA A 154 19.45 0.63 16.59
C ALA A 154 19.00 0.12 15.20
N TYR A 155 17.73 0.32 14.84
CA TYR A 155 17.12 -0.18 13.60
C TYR A 155 16.64 0.94 12.68
N GLU A 156 16.23 2.08 13.25
CA GLU A 156 15.71 3.25 12.54
C GLU A 156 16.80 4.29 12.28
N ARG A 157 16.83 4.83 11.05
CA ARG A 157 17.59 6.02 10.66
C ARG A 157 16.63 7.09 10.16
N ILE A 158 16.75 8.30 10.69
CA ILE A 158 16.07 9.48 10.13
C ILE A 158 16.86 9.91 8.89
N ILE A 159 16.23 9.91 7.71
CA ILE A 159 16.85 10.36 6.46
C ILE A 159 16.77 11.88 6.35
N THR A 160 15.56 12.43 6.50
CA THR A 160 15.32 13.86 6.35
C THR A 160 14.03 14.29 7.05
N THR A 161 13.84 15.59 7.20
CA THR A 161 12.60 16.23 7.66
C THR A 161 12.03 17.05 6.52
N LEU A 162 10.75 16.87 6.19
CA LEU A 162 10.09 17.71 5.20
C LEU A 162 10.03 19.16 5.71
N PRO A 163 10.34 20.15 4.85
CA PRO A 163 10.15 21.57 5.13
C PRO A 163 8.71 21.92 5.50
N ASP A 164 8.52 22.92 6.35
CA ASP A 164 7.20 23.33 6.86
C ASP A 164 6.29 23.94 5.77
N ASP A 165 6.85 24.36 4.63
CA ASP A 165 6.11 24.84 3.46
C ASP A 165 5.60 23.70 2.55
N LEU A 166 5.89 22.45 2.90
CA LEU A 166 5.44 21.25 2.18
C LEU A 166 4.65 20.31 3.08
N ALA A 167 3.46 19.91 2.63
CA ALA A 167 2.70 18.84 3.26
C ALA A 167 2.63 17.64 2.33
N GLU A 168 3.07 16.46 2.80
CA GLU A 168 2.96 15.23 2.00
C GLU A 168 1.50 14.95 1.60
N SER A 169 1.30 14.59 0.35
CA SER A 169 0.02 14.34 -0.30
C SER A 169 0.21 13.27 -1.37
N GLY A 170 -0.73 12.35 -1.51
CA GLY A 170 -0.66 11.34 -2.56
C GLY A 170 0.33 10.20 -2.32
N GLY A 171 0.97 10.15 -1.15
CA GLY A 171 1.93 9.11 -0.78
C GLY A 171 3.36 9.41 -1.27
N PHE A 172 4.23 8.42 -1.06
CA PHE A 172 5.57 8.40 -1.62
C PHE A 172 5.94 7.01 -2.13
N THR A 173 7.03 6.95 -2.87
CA THR A 173 7.49 5.74 -3.56
C THR A 173 9.03 5.72 -3.65
N LEU A 174 9.64 4.54 -3.77
CA LEU A 174 11.07 4.38 -3.99
C LEU A 174 11.36 4.29 -5.49
N ASP A 175 12.43 4.91 -5.95
CA ASP A 175 12.89 4.77 -7.33
C ASP A 175 13.33 3.32 -7.63
N ALA A 176 13.42 2.97 -8.91
CA ALA A 176 13.73 1.61 -9.36
C ALA A 176 15.06 1.08 -8.80
N ASP A 177 16.03 1.98 -8.62
CA ASP A 177 17.38 1.68 -8.12
C ASP A 177 17.55 1.91 -6.60
N GLU A 178 16.48 2.33 -5.91
CA GLU A 178 16.48 2.65 -4.48
C GLU A 178 17.54 3.67 -4.04
N THR A 179 17.93 4.59 -4.94
CA THR A 179 18.79 5.73 -4.58
C THR A 179 17.99 6.93 -4.08
N LYS A 180 16.74 7.04 -4.54
CA LYS A 180 15.83 8.15 -4.23
C LYS A 180 14.45 7.65 -3.79
N ALA A 181 13.78 8.47 -3.00
CA ALA A 181 12.33 8.43 -2.85
C ALA A 181 11.69 9.62 -3.59
N TYR A 182 10.53 9.41 -4.18
CA TYR A 182 9.68 10.49 -4.70
C TYR A 182 8.49 10.67 -3.77
N VAL A 183 8.24 11.91 -3.36
CA VAL A 183 7.19 12.28 -2.40
C VAL A 183 6.26 13.28 -3.05
N GLY A 184 4.97 12.98 -3.02
CA GLY A 184 3.95 13.92 -3.43
C GLY A 184 3.73 14.98 -2.35
N VAL A 185 3.59 16.24 -2.74
CA VAL A 185 3.48 17.36 -1.80
C VAL A 185 2.42 18.37 -2.23
N ARG A 186 1.66 18.90 -1.27
CA ARG A 186 0.95 20.18 -1.39
C ARG A 186 1.87 21.29 -0.94
N ARG A 187 1.74 22.46 -1.58
CA ARG A 187 2.51 23.66 -1.24
C ARG A 187 1.72 24.53 -0.27
N ILE A 188 2.18 24.62 0.96
CA ILE A 188 1.50 25.39 2.02
C ILE A 188 1.69 26.89 1.79
N GLY A 189 0.62 27.66 1.94
CA GLY A 189 0.63 29.11 1.74
C GLY A 189 0.66 29.56 0.28
N VAL A 190 0.42 28.65 -0.66
CA VAL A 190 0.28 28.98 -2.09
C VAL A 190 -1.19 28.84 -2.48
N GLU A 191 -1.81 29.94 -2.88
CA GLU A 191 -3.22 29.96 -3.25
C GLU A 191 -3.48 29.26 -4.60
N PRO A 192 -4.61 28.56 -4.77
CA PRO A 192 -5.07 28.07 -6.07
C PRO A 192 -5.22 29.21 -7.07
N THR A 193 -4.88 28.95 -8.34
CA THR A 193 -5.05 29.92 -9.43
C THR A 193 -6.47 29.92 -9.99
N GLU A 194 -7.21 28.83 -9.81
CA GLU A 194 -8.57 28.63 -10.30
C GLU A 194 -9.52 28.34 -9.13
N PRO A 195 -10.80 28.71 -9.23
CA PRO A 195 -11.80 28.38 -8.22
C PRO A 195 -12.01 26.87 -8.11
N HIS A 196 -12.41 26.41 -6.93
CA HIS A 196 -12.76 25.01 -6.73
C HIS A 196 -13.97 24.62 -7.57
N ASN A 197 -13.89 23.47 -8.23
CA ASN A 197 -15.04 22.88 -8.91
C ASN A 197 -15.78 21.98 -7.92
N ASP A 198 -17.02 22.33 -7.58
CA ASP A 198 -17.83 21.61 -6.59
C ASP A 198 -18.14 20.16 -6.98
N ASN A 199 -17.91 19.76 -8.23
CA ASN A 199 -17.99 18.36 -8.65
C ASN A 199 -16.82 17.51 -8.13
N PHE A 200 -15.70 18.12 -7.72
CA PHE A 200 -14.56 17.41 -7.14
C PHE A 200 -14.74 17.26 -5.63
N ARG A 201 -14.56 16.03 -5.15
CA ARG A 201 -14.58 15.70 -3.71
C ARG A 201 -13.30 16.17 -3.00
N ILE A 202 -12.23 16.36 -3.77
CA ILE A 202 -10.93 16.82 -3.26
C ILE A 202 -10.66 18.22 -3.79
N GLN A 203 -10.38 19.13 -2.86
CA GLN A 203 -9.98 20.49 -3.17
C GLN A 203 -8.72 20.50 -4.03
N GLN A 204 -8.73 21.29 -5.10
CA GLN A 204 -7.57 21.48 -5.97
C GLN A 204 -6.68 22.59 -5.41
N VAL A 205 -5.43 22.24 -5.09
CA VAL A 205 -4.43 23.17 -4.58
C VAL A 205 -3.07 22.96 -5.26
N PRO A 206 -2.23 23.99 -5.36
CA PRO A 206 -0.88 23.85 -5.90
C PRO A 206 -0.11 22.73 -5.21
N SER A 207 0.32 21.76 -6.01
CA SER A 207 0.99 20.55 -5.53
C SER A 207 2.22 20.26 -6.38
N GLY A 208 2.90 19.15 -6.11
CA GLY A 208 4.09 18.76 -6.87
C GLY A 208 4.72 17.48 -6.36
N ILE A 209 5.89 17.17 -6.91
CA ILE A 209 6.71 16.04 -6.53
C ILE A 209 8.07 16.56 -6.07
N ARG A 210 8.59 15.98 -5.00
CA ARG A 210 9.98 16.15 -4.55
C ARG A 210 10.71 14.83 -4.62
N SER A 211 11.98 14.86 -5.00
CA SER A 211 12.88 13.74 -4.81
C SER A 211 13.63 13.91 -3.50
N ILE A 212 13.87 12.81 -2.80
CA ILE A 212 14.71 12.74 -1.60
C ILE A 212 15.83 11.75 -1.88
N ASP A 213 17.08 12.19 -1.82
CA ASP A 213 18.23 11.29 -1.84
C ASP A 213 18.26 10.47 -0.55
N LEU A 214 18.26 9.14 -0.66
CA LEU A 214 18.14 8.25 0.51
C LEU A 214 19.43 8.17 1.33
N VAL A 215 20.56 8.58 0.77
CA VAL A 215 21.86 8.63 1.48
C VAL A 215 22.02 9.98 2.18
N THR A 216 21.88 11.08 1.44
CA THR A 216 22.19 12.43 1.93
C THR A 216 21.00 13.11 2.61
N GLY A 217 19.77 12.70 2.29
CA GLY A 217 18.54 13.35 2.74
C GLY A 217 18.22 14.66 2.01
N GLU A 218 18.96 14.99 0.93
CA GLU A 218 18.72 16.16 0.10
C GLU A 218 17.34 16.09 -0.56
N ILE A 219 16.58 17.19 -0.46
CA ILE A 219 15.26 17.32 -1.07
C ILE A 219 15.38 18.26 -2.28
N ALA A 220 14.97 17.77 -3.45
CA ALA A 220 14.95 18.55 -4.69
C ALA A 220 13.57 18.55 -5.34
N LYS A 221 13.26 19.59 -6.11
CA LYS A 221 12.02 19.68 -6.88
C LYS A 221 12.10 18.82 -8.13
N VAL A 222 11.09 17.99 -8.36
CA VAL A 222 10.86 17.32 -9.66
C VAL A 222 9.91 18.16 -10.50
N VAL A 223 8.69 18.39 -10.01
CA VAL A 223 7.66 19.17 -10.72
C VAL A 223 6.73 19.88 -9.73
N ASP A 224 6.19 21.03 -10.14
CA ASP A 224 5.05 21.67 -9.49
C ASP A 224 3.89 21.74 -10.49
N VAL A 225 2.67 21.50 -10.01
CA VAL A 225 1.42 21.50 -10.77
C VAL A 225 0.36 22.36 -10.07
N SER A 226 -0.60 22.88 -10.84
CA SER A 226 -1.67 23.77 -10.33
C SER A 226 -2.84 23.03 -9.68
N PHE A 227 -2.83 21.70 -9.71
CA PHE A 227 -3.90 20.85 -9.20
C PHE A 227 -3.41 19.96 -8.05
N THR A 228 -4.35 19.38 -7.29
CA THR A 228 -4.00 18.43 -6.24
C THR A 228 -3.51 17.15 -6.86
N MET A 229 -2.23 16.84 -6.65
CA MET A 229 -1.66 15.59 -7.12
C MET A 229 -1.90 14.45 -6.13
N GLY A 230 -2.02 13.23 -6.65
CA GLY A 230 -2.22 12.01 -5.86
C GLY A 230 -1.56 10.79 -6.48
N HIS A 231 -1.72 9.66 -5.79
CA HIS A 231 -1.44 8.31 -6.30
C HIS A 231 -0.04 8.14 -6.91
N LEU A 232 0.98 8.64 -6.21
CA LEU A 232 2.36 8.70 -6.70
C LEU A 232 3.02 7.31 -6.74
N GLN A 233 3.62 6.98 -7.87
CA GLN A 233 4.30 5.72 -8.12
C GLN A 233 5.57 5.94 -8.95
N ALA A 234 6.66 5.23 -8.62
CA ALA A 234 7.81 5.11 -9.50
C ALA A 234 7.68 3.83 -10.32
N ASN A 235 8.22 3.84 -11.54
CA ASN A 235 8.40 2.62 -12.31
C ASN A 235 9.35 1.69 -11.52
N PRO A 236 8.95 0.44 -11.19
CA PRO A 236 9.82 -0.45 -10.44
C PRO A 236 11.04 -0.92 -11.24
N PHE A 237 11.05 -0.80 -12.55
CA PHE A 237 12.07 -1.42 -13.41
C PHE A 237 12.96 -0.41 -14.12
N VAL A 238 12.54 0.84 -14.22
CA VAL A 238 13.26 1.90 -14.94
C VAL A 238 13.45 3.11 -14.03
N PRO A 239 14.69 3.43 -13.62
CA PRO A 239 14.95 4.57 -12.75
C PRO A 239 14.45 5.89 -13.34
N GLY A 240 13.86 6.71 -12.48
CA GLY A 240 13.49 8.08 -12.77
C GLY A 240 12.20 8.26 -13.57
N GLU A 241 11.37 7.23 -13.72
CA GLU A 241 10.06 7.35 -14.32
C GLU A 241 8.97 7.37 -13.27
N ILE A 242 8.14 8.41 -13.30
CA ILE A 242 7.20 8.70 -12.22
C ILE A 242 5.81 8.85 -12.81
N LEU A 243 4.87 8.08 -12.26
CA LEU A 243 3.43 8.13 -12.52
C LEU A 243 2.74 8.82 -11.35
N TYR A 244 1.81 9.71 -11.63
CA TYR A 244 0.96 10.35 -10.62
C TYR A 244 -0.39 10.70 -11.23
N CYS A 245 -1.32 11.18 -10.41
CA CYS A 245 -2.63 11.62 -10.91
C CYS A 245 -3.02 13.03 -10.51
N GLN A 246 -3.96 13.61 -11.25
CA GLN A 246 -4.83 14.65 -10.71
C GLN A 246 -5.88 14.00 -9.81
N GLU A 247 -5.82 14.31 -8.53
CA GLU A 247 -6.67 13.71 -7.52
C GLU A 247 -7.91 14.57 -7.27
N THR A 248 -9.08 14.04 -7.61
CA THR A 248 -10.40 14.70 -7.47
C THR A 248 -11.33 13.95 -6.51
N GLY A 249 -10.93 12.76 -6.04
CA GLY A 249 -11.75 11.82 -5.27
C GLY A 249 -12.77 11.04 -6.12
N GLY A 250 -12.61 11.07 -7.44
CA GLY A 250 -13.49 10.42 -8.40
C GLY A 250 -12.98 10.60 -9.83
N ASP A 251 -13.89 10.99 -10.72
CA ASP A 251 -13.58 11.31 -12.11
C ASP A 251 -12.71 12.57 -12.22
N ALA A 252 -11.77 12.60 -13.16
CA ALA A 252 -10.86 13.72 -13.35
C ALA A 252 -10.83 14.11 -14.83
N PRO A 253 -10.67 15.40 -15.18
CA PRO A 253 -10.64 15.82 -16.59
C PRO A 253 -9.43 15.24 -17.34
N GLN A 254 -8.32 15.03 -16.62
CA GLN A 254 -7.14 14.31 -17.10
C GLN A 254 -6.45 13.71 -15.87
N ARG A 255 -6.72 12.43 -15.60
CA ARG A 255 -6.27 11.72 -14.43
C ARG A 255 -4.79 11.40 -14.47
N MET A 256 -4.32 10.60 -15.44
CA MET A 256 -3.00 9.97 -15.39
C MET A 256 -1.91 10.83 -16.03
N TRP A 257 -0.83 11.11 -15.28
CA TRP A 257 0.31 11.90 -15.72
C TRP A 257 1.63 11.16 -15.49
N MET A 258 2.59 11.36 -16.39
CA MET A 258 3.96 10.89 -16.22
C MET A 258 4.95 12.05 -16.28
N VAL A 259 6.00 11.95 -15.50
CA VAL A 259 7.14 12.89 -15.48
C VAL A 259 8.44 12.13 -15.21
N ASN A 260 9.56 12.64 -15.73
CA ASN A 260 10.89 12.11 -15.42
C ASN A 260 11.43 12.74 -14.12
N ALA A 261 12.40 12.08 -13.48
CA ALA A 261 13.03 12.55 -12.24
C ALA A 261 13.71 13.93 -12.34
N ASP A 262 14.12 14.33 -13.54
CA ASP A 262 14.69 15.65 -13.82
C ASP A 262 13.62 16.72 -14.11
N GLY A 263 12.33 16.36 -14.00
CA GLY A 263 11.19 17.22 -14.28
C GLY A 263 10.81 17.33 -15.76
N SER A 264 11.59 16.71 -16.66
CA SER A 264 11.28 16.68 -18.09
C SER A 264 10.13 15.71 -18.40
N GLY A 265 9.58 15.82 -19.60
CA GLY A 265 8.61 14.84 -20.11
C GLY A 265 7.26 14.83 -19.38
N ASN A 266 6.93 15.85 -18.58
CA ASN A 266 5.64 15.95 -17.90
C ASN A 266 4.47 15.97 -18.91
N ARG A 267 3.65 14.93 -18.94
CA ARG A 267 2.57 14.76 -19.93
C ARG A 267 1.45 13.87 -19.43
N PRO A 268 0.24 13.97 -20.01
CA PRO A 268 -0.76 12.91 -19.90
C PRO A 268 -0.18 11.56 -20.35
N LEU A 269 -0.42 10.52 -19.56
CA LEU A 269 -0.06 9.15 -19.96
C LEU A 269 -1.09 8.61 -20.95
N TYR A 270 -2.37 8.67 -20.58
CA TYR A 270 -3.51 8.31 -21.42
C TYR A 270 -4.38 9.56 -21.63
N VAL A 271 -4.56 9.98 -22.88
CA VAL A 271 -5.41 11.15 -23.20
C VAL A 271 -6.86 10.74 -23.12
N GLU A 272 -7.57 11.28 -22.14
CA GLU A 272 -8.96 10.91 -21.85
C GLU A 272 -9.95 11.57 -22.81
N ASN A 273 -10.97 10.81 -23.20
CA ASN A 273 -12.16 11.36 -23.85
C ASN A 273 -13.10 11.96 -22.80
N PRO A 274 -13.99 12.90 -23.17
CA PRO A 274 -14.92 13.53 -22.22
C PRO A 274 -15.81 12.58 -21.42
N ASP A 275 -16.07 11.38 -21.95
CA ASP A 275 -16.88 10.35 -21.30
C ASP A 275 -16.05 9.25 -20.63
N ASP A 276 -14.71 9.33 -20.66
CA ASP A 276 -13.86 8.37 -19.96
C ASP A 276 -13.94 8.68 -18.47
N TRP A 277 -13.95 7.64 -17.65
CA TRP A 277 -13.70 7.77 -16.23
C TRP A 277 -12.58 6.81 -15.90
N VAL A 278 -11.36 7.33 -15.83
CA VAL A 278 -10.15 6.56 -15.57
C VAL A 278 -9.89 6.47 -14.06
N THR A 279 -9.43 5.32 -13.57
CA THR A 279 -9.01 5.13 -12.17
C THR A 279 -8.09 3.92 -11.97
N HIS A 280 -7.51 3.79 -10.78
CA HIS A 280 -6.76 2.62 -10.28
C HIS A 280 -5.58 2.18 -11.15
N GLU A 281 -4.82 3.15 -11.64
CA GLU A 281 -3.62 2.94 -12.43
C GLU A 281 -2.46 2.32 -11.62
N ALA A 282 -1.76 1.33 -12.18
CA ALA A 282 -0.66 0.63 -11.52
C ALA A 282 0.42 0.22 -12.52
N TRP A 283 1.69 0.46 -12.19
CA TRP A 283 2.81 -0.18 -12.90
C TRP A 283 2.77 -1.70 -12.73
N VAL A 284 3.00 -2.43 -13.81
CA VAL A 284 3.03 -3.91 -13.77
C VAL A 284 4.33 -4.51 -14.30
N ASP A 285 4.96 -3.84 -15.26
CA ASP A 285 6.28 -4.19 -15.79
C ASP A 285 7.06 -2.91 -16.16
N LYS A 286 8.18 -3.07 -16.90
CA LYS A 286 9.05 -1.95 -17.30
C LYS A 286 8.42 -0.93 -18.25
N ASP A 287 7.42 -1.34 -19.03
CA ASP A 287 6.84 -0.56 -20.12
C ASP A 287 5.31 -0.38 -19.99
N HIS A 288 4.63 -1.09 -19.10
CA HIS A 288 3.17 -1.08 -19.03
C HIS A 288 2.64 -0.57 -17.70
N VAL A 289 1.63 0.28 -17.83
CA VAL A 289 0.72 0.67 -16.75
C VAL A 289 -0.64 0.07 -17.06
N TYR A 290 -1.23 -0.63 -16.09
CA TYR A 290 -2.62 -1.06 -16.15
C TYR A 290 -3.49 -0.03 -15.46
N PHE A 291 -4.72 0.17 -15.93
CA PHE A 291 -5.68 1.11 -15.34
C PHE A 291 -7.09 0.69 -15.72
N ASN A 292 -8.08 1.18 -14.98
CA ASN A 292 -9.47 0.88 -15.30
C ASN A 292 -10.16 2.09 -15.93
N VAL A 293 -10.91 1.82 -17.00
CA VAL A 293 -11.91 2.73 -17.56
C VAL A 293 -13.27 2.25 -17.08
N MET A 294 -13.95 3.05 -16.27
CA MET A 294 -15.12 2.62 -15.52
C MET A 294 -16.33 2.35 -16.42
N GLY A 295 -17.05 1.26 -16.12
CA GLY A 295 -18.33 0.90 -16.74
C GLY A 295 -19.50 0.87 -15.78
N HIS A 296 -19.40 1.50 -14.60
CA HIS A 296 -20.41 1.37 -13.54
C HIS A 296 -21.74 2.12 -13.81
N LEU A 297 -21.83 2.91 -14.89
CA LEU A 297 -23.04 3.61 -15.32
C LEU A 297 -23.34 3.25 -16.78
N ASP A 298 -24.62 3.15 -17.13
CA ASP A 298 -25.06 2.84 -18.51
C ASP A 298 -24.45 3.79 -19.54
N ARG A 299 -24.35 5.08 -19.21
CA ARG A 299 -23.72 6.09 -20.09
C ARG A 299 -22.25 5.76 -20.42
N LEU A 300 -21.52 5.17 -19.47
CA LEU A 300 -20.10 4.84 -19.63
C LEU A 300 -19.90 3.56 -20.47
N ARG A 301 -20.89 2.65 -20.45
CA ARG A 301 -20.86 1.39 -21.23
C ARG A 301 -21.18 1.54 -22.71
N THR A 302 -21.34 2.78 -23.20
CA THR A 302 -21.54 3.07 -24.64
C THR A 302 -20.26 2.89 -25.47
N LYS A 303 -19.14 2.63 -24.80
CA LYS A 303 -17.81 2.39 -25.37
C LYS A 303 -17.06 1.33 -24.57
N ALA A 304 -15.85 1.01 -25.00
CA ALA A 304 -14.99 0.08 -24.28
C ALA A 304 -14.73 0.57 -22.84
N THR A 305 -14.91 -0.34 -21.88
CA THR A 305 -14.64 -0.14 -20.45
C THR A 305 -13.91 -1.37 -19.92
N GLY A 306 -13.43 -1.32 -18.68
CA GLY A 306 -12.78 -2.43 -17.98
C GLY A 306 -11.31 -2.15 -17.72
N LEU A 307 -10.53 -3.22 -17.73
CA LEU A 307 -9.09 -3.19 -17.53
C LEU A 307 -8.37 -2.89 -18.84
N PHE A 308 -7.61 -1.81 -18.85
CA PHE A 308 -6.78 -1.36 -19.96
C PHE A 308 -5.31 -1.50 -19.59
N SER A 309 -4.47 -1.67 -20.61
CA SER A 309 -3.02 -1.52 -20.54
C SER A 309 -2.60 -0.41 -21.47
N ILE A 310 -1.65 0.42 -21.03
CA ILE A 310 -0.93 1.35 -21.89
C ILE A 310 0.57 1.08 -21.84
N ASN A 311 1.18 0.95 -23.02
CA ASN A 311 2.62 0.89 -23.16
C ASN A 311 3.20 2.32 -23.17
N VAL A 312 3.98 2.67 -22.16
CA VAL A 312 4.48 4.04 -21.93
C VAL A 312 5.51 4.50 -22.98
N ARG A 313 6.08 3.57 -23.75
CA ARG A 313 7.06 3.84 -24.83
C ARG A 313 6.39 4.16 -26.14
N THR A 314 5.29 3.48 -26.45
CA THR A 314 4.63 3.51 -27.77
C THR A 314 3.26 4.17 -27.75
N ASN A 315 2.71 4.44 -26.56
CA ASN A 315 1.31 4.84 -26.34
C ASN A 315 0.28 3.84 -26.87
N LYS A 316 0.69 2.60 -27.17
CA LYS A 316 -0.24 1.54 -27.55
C LYS A 316 -1.14 1.21 -26.35
N VAL A 317 -2.44 1.19 -26.60
CA VAL A 317 -3.45 0.84 -25.61
C VAL A 317 -4.11 -0.49 -26.00
N ASP A 318 -4.20 -1.41 -25.05
CA ASP A 318 -4.88 -2.70 -25.21
C ASP A 318 -5.97 -2.83 -24.13
N ILE A 319 -7.11 -3.43 -24.49
CA ILE A 319 -8.18 -3.76 -23.54
C ILE A 319 -7.98 -5.20 -23.11
N LEU A 320 -7.64 -5.42 -21.84
CA LEU A 320 -7.35 -6.75 -21.30
C LEU A 320 -8.62 -7.52 -20.93
N GLY A 321 -9.68 -6.81 -20.53
CA GLY A 321 -10.98 -7.42 -20.28
C GLY A 321 -11.93 -6.54 -19.48
N GLN A 322 -13.19 -6.94 -19.43
CA GLN A 322 -14.25 -6.32 -18.64
C GLN A 322 -15.29 -7.36 -18.26
N LEU A 323 -16.07 -7.16 -17.20
CA LEU A 323 -17.24 -8.00 -16.88
C LEU A 323 -18.52 -7.43 -17.51
N ASP A 324 -19.39 -8.34 -17.94
CA ASP A 324 -20.66 -8.02 -18.63
C ASP A 324 -21.78 -7.70 -17.63
N TYR A 325 -21.48 -7.69 -16.34
CA TYR A 325 -22.41 -7.45 -15.23
C TYR A 325 -21.78 -6.56 -14.15
N GLY A 326 -22.61 -6.16 -13.19
CA GLY A 326 -22.22 -5.33 -12.06
C GLY A 326 -21.58 -4.01 -12.48
N SER A 327 -20.72 -3.48 -11.62
CA SER A 327 -19.94 -2.26 -11.91
C SER A 327 -18.71 -2.51 -12.78
N GLY A 328 -18.43 -3.77 -13.14
CA GLY A 328 -17.21 -4.18 -13.82
C GLY A 328 -16.00 -4.29 -12.89
N PHE A 329 -14.81 -4.33 -13.50
CA PHE A 329 -13.53 -4.33 -12.80
C PHE A 329 -13.24 -3.00 -12.09
N TRP A 330 -12.61 -3.08 -10.92
CA TRP A 330 -12.37 -1.94 -10.05
C TRP A 330 -10.87 -1.71 -9.80
N HIS A 331 -10.15 -2.60 -9.11
CA HIS A 331 -8.69 -2.50 -8.98
C HIS A 331 -7.96 -3.38 -10.00
N CYS A 332 -6.66 -3.14 -10.17
CA CYS A 332 -5.84 -3.96 -11.05
C CYS A 332 -4.41 -4.18 -10.55
N GLY A 333 -3.81 -5.26 -11.04
CA GLY A 333 -2.38 -5.55 -10.95
C GLY A 333 -1.98 -6.50 -12.09
N GLY A 334 -0.69 -6.74 -12.26
CA GLY A 334 -0.18 -7.64 -13.30
C GLY A 334 1.15 -8.30 -12.92
N THR A 335 1.48 -9.38 -13.61
CA THR A 335 2.78 -10.03 -13.50
C THR A 335 3.83 -9.27 -14.32
N SER A 336 5.06 -9.24 -13.81
CA SER A 336 6.18 -8.53 -14.46
C SER A 336 6.65 -9.16 -15.77
N ASP A 337 6.22 -10.38 -16.05
CA ASP A 337 6.43 -11.08 -17.33
C ASP A 337 5.34 -10.78 -18.37
N GLY A 338 4.34 -9.96 -18.02
CA GLY A 338 3.23 -9.57 -18.89
C GLY A 338 2.23 -10.69 -19.19
N LYS A 339 2.33 -11.86 -18.53
CA LYS A 339 1.44 -13.00 -18.81
C LYS A 339 0.04 -12.80 -18.23
N TRP A 340 -0.05 -12.28 -17.01
CA TRP A 340 -1.29 -12.23 -16.25
C TRP A 340 -1.60 -10.82 -15.76
N ALA A 341 -2.89 -10.49 -15.79
CA ALA A 341 -3.47 -9.43 -14.97
C ALA A 341 -4.38 -10.03 -13.90
N ALA A 342 -4.60 -9.27 -12.83
CA ALA A 342 -5.62 -9.56 -11.84
C ALA A 342 -6.49 -8.34 -11.61
N SER A 343 -7.79 -8.56 -11.39
CA SER A 343 -8.73 -7.50 -11.07
C SER A 343 -9.84 -7.99 -10.15
N ASP A 344 -10.30 -7.11 -9.26
CA ASP A 344 -11.45 -7.37 -8.39
C ASP A 344 -12.69 -6.60 -8.84
N ASN A 345 -13.85 -7.01 -8.33
CA ASN A 345 -15.13 -6.34 -8.59
C ASN A 345 -15.95 -6.17 -7.30
N PHE A 346 -17.07 -5.46 -7.39
CA PHE A 346 -17.97 -5.20 -6.26
C PHE A 346 -18.76 -6.42 -5.77
N GLU A 347 -18.77 -7.52 -6.53
CA GLU A 347 -19.43 -8.77 -6.16
C GLU A 347 -18.53 -9.66 -5.27
N GLY A 348 -17.33 -9.21 -4.94
CA GLY A 348 -16.41 -9.98 -4.10
C GLY A 348 -15.62 -11.04 -4.86
N GLU A 349 -15.43 -10.84 -6.17
CA GLU A 349 -14.73 -11.76 -7.06
C GLU A 349 -13.37 -11.19 -7.46
N VAL A 350 -12.37 -12.07 -7.56
CA VAL A 350 -11.05 -11.75 -8.11
C VAL A 350 -10.83 -12.60 -9.34
N TYR A 351 -10.55 -11.96 -10.47
CA TYR A 351 -10.30 -12.58 -11.75
C TYR A 351 -8.82 -12.56 -12.08
N LEU A 352 -8.33 -13.67 -12.64
CA LEU A 352 -7.05 -13.76 -13.34
C LEU A 352 -7.32 -13.66 -14.84
N ILE A 353 -6.57 -12.81 -15.55
CA ILE A 353 -6.79 -12.51 -16.97
C ILE A 353 -5.51 -12.81 -17.74
N ASN A 354 -5.59 -13.67 -18.74
CA ASN A 354 -4.46 -13.90 -19.64
C ASN A 354 -4.31 -12.72 -20.59
N CYS A 355 -3.22 -11.95 -20.47
CA CYS A 355 -3.04 -10.71 -21.23
C CYS A 355 -2.86 -10.93 -22.74
N HIS A 356 -2.55 -12.16 -23.17
CA HIS A 356 -2.38 -12.48 -24.58
C HIS A 356 -3.69 -12.89 -25.27
N THR A 357 -4.61 -13.50 -24.51
CA THR A 357 -5.86 -14.06 -25.07
C THR A 357 -7.11 -13.34 -24.61
N GLY A 358 -7.03 -12.50 -23.57
CA GLY A 358 -8.18 -11.90 -22.90
C GLY A 358 -9.03 -12.91 -22.11
N GLN A 359 -8.59 -14.17 -21.98
CA GLN A 359 -9.31 -15.18 -21.23
C GLN A 359 -9.34 -14.82 -19.74
N ARG A 360 -10.56 -14.71 -19.19
CA ARG A 360 -10.84 -14.43 -17.78
C ARG A 360 -11.09 -15.75 -17.05
N THR A 361 -10.43 -15.94 -15.92
CA THR A 361 -10.64 -17.07 -15.00
C THR A 361 -10.99 -16.51 -13.63
N LEU A 362 -12.12 -16.94 -13.07
CA LEU A 362 -12.46 -16.61 -11.68
C LEU A 362 -11.47 -17.31 -10.75
N LEU A 363 -10.62 -16.55 -10.06
CA LEU A 363 -9.54 -17.07 -9.23
C LEU A 363 -10.04 -17.37 -7.81
N THR A 364 -10.81 -16.45 -7.23
CA THR A 364 -11.40 -16.58 -5.89
C THR A 364 -12.62 -15.68 -5.76
N ALA A 365 -13.57 -16.02 -4.88
CA ALA A 365 -14.86 -15.35 -4.76
C ALA A 365 -15.41 -15.35 -3.31
N ASP A 366 -16.61 -14.76 -3.15
CA ASP A 366 -17.31 -14.56 -1.86
C ASP A 366 -16.51 -13.70 -0.86
N HIS A 367 -15.68 -12.80 -1.38
CA HIS A 367 -15.03 -11.82 -0.53
C HIS A 367 -16.02 -10.71 -0.17
N LYS A 368 -16.21 -10.46 1.13
CA LYS A 368 -17.01 -9.32 1.55
C LYS A 368 -16.20 -8.04 1.26
N MET A 369 -16.74 -7.18 0.40
CA MET A 369 -16.14 -5.88 0.01
C MET A 369 -16.24 -4.83 1.12
N LYS A 370 -15.97 -5.26 2.36
CA LYS A 370 -15.99 -4.52 3.62
C LYS A 370 -15.01 -5.19 4.60
N PRO A 371 -14.31 -4.46 5.47
CA PRO A 371 -14.23 -2.99 5.54
C PRO A 371 -13.65 -2.32 4.28
N ASP A 372 -13.01 -3.09 3.41
CA ASP A 372 -12.36 -2.59 2.18
C ASP A 372 -12.43 -3.67 1.08
N HIS A 373 -11.98 -3.32 -0.12
CA HIS A 373 -11.92 -4.21 -1.29
C HIS A 373 -10.68 -5.12 -1.27
N THR A 374 -10.58 -6.05 -2.21
CA THR A 374 -9.55 -7.11 -2.15
C THR A 374 -8.15 -6.68 -2.58
N HIS A 375 -8.06 -5.70 -3.49
CA HIS A 375 -6.79 -5.08 -3.93
C HIS A 375 -5.75 -6.12 -4.38
N PRO A 376 -6.00 -6.93 -5.42
CA PRO A 376 -5.10 -8.02 -5.80
C PRO A 376 -3.71 -7.50 -6.18
N SER A 377 -2.66 -8.14 -5.67
CA SER A 377 -1.25 -7.82 -5.96
C SER A 377 -0.45 -9.10 -6.17
N PHE A 378 0.41 -9.12 -7.18
CA PHE A 378 1.22 -10.29 -7.48
C PHE A 378 2.46 -10.40 -6.58
N SER A 379 2.83 -11.62 -6.22
CA SER A 379 4.13 -11.89 -5.61
C SER A 379 5.27 -11.59 -6.60
N PRO A 380 6.48 -11.25 -6.12
CA PRO A 380 7.62 -10.93 -7.01
C PRO A 380 8.00 -12.04 -7.99
N ASP A 381 7.71 -13.30 -7.65
CA ASP A 381 7.94 -14.48 -8.49
C ASP A 381 6.81 -14.75 -9.51
N ASN A 382 5.80 -13.88 -9.59
CA ASN A 382 4.63 -13.99 -10.47
C ASN A 382 3.77 -15.24 -10.25
N THR A 383 3.88 -15.93 -9.11
CA THR A 383 3.19 -17.22 -8.90
C THR A 383 1.94 -17.15 -8.01
N ARG A 384 1.75 -16.03 -7.29
CA ARG A 384 0.74 -15.87 -6.26
C ARG A 384 0.08 -14.49 -6.35
N VAL A 385 -1.16 -14.41 -5.87
CA VAL A 385 -1.91 -13.17 -5.69
C VAL A 385 -2.20 -12.99 -4.21
N LEU A 386 -1.74 -11.88 -3.64
CA LEU A 386 -2.09 -11.40 -2.31
C LEU A 386 -3.34 -10.53 -2.40
N ILE A 387 -4.29 -10.82 -1.53
CA ILE A 387 -5.51 -10.03 -1.33
C ILE A 387 -5.67 -9.72 0.15
N GLN A 388 -6.49 -8.71 0.45
CA GLN A 388 -7.16 -8.59 1.74
C GLN A 388 -8.61 -9.02 1.60
N SER A 389 -9.26 -9.52 2.64
CA SER A 389 -10.66 -9.93 2.54
C SER A 389 -11.40 -9.86 3.85
N GLY A 390 -12.66 -9.42 3.80
CA GLY A 390 -13.60 -9.48 4.91
C GLY A 390 -14.32 -10.82 5.07
N GLN A 391 -14.00 -11.83 4.24
CA GLN A 391 -14.77 -13.08 4.16
C GLN A 391 -14.91 -13.82 5.50
N VAL A 392 -13.80 -13.98 6.24
CA VAL A 392 -13.76 -14.78 7.48
C VAL A 392 -14.58 -14.12 8.61
N SER A 393 -14.69 -12.79 8.58
CA SER A 393 -15.33 -12.01 9.64
C SER A 393 -16.71 -11.46 9.26
N ASP A 394 -17.25 -11.87 8.11
CA ASP A 394 -18.46 -11.31 7.51
C ASP A 394 -18.41 -9.77 7.38
N GLY A 395 -17.30 -9.28 6.85
CA GLY A 395 -17.09 -7.87 6.51
C GLY A 395 -16.77 -6.94 7.69
N LYS A 396 -16.48 -7.49 8.87
CA LYS A 396 -16.16 -6.70 10.09
C LYS A 396 -14.69 -6.33 10.19
N LYS A 397 -13.81 -7.19 9.69
CA LYS A 397 -12.34 -7.13 9.79
C LYS A 397 -11.71 -7.68 8.53
N LEU A 398 -10.58 -7.12 8.13
CA LEU A 398 -9.79 -7.61 7.01
C LEU A 398 -8.80 -8.67 7.47
N ASP A 399 -8.59 -9.66 6.61
CA ASP A 399 -7.52 -10.64 6.71
C ASP A 399 -6.64 -10.64 5.45
N LEU A 400 -5.34 -10.88 5.63
CA LEU A 400 -4.42 -11.12 4.53
C LEU A 400 -4.57 -12.55 4.04
N MET A 401 -4.72 -12.71 2.73
CA MET A 401 -4.86 -14.01 2.09
C MET A 401 -4.01 -14.11 0.83
N VAL A 402 -3.43 -15.28 0.59
CA VAL A 402 -2.65 -15.57 -0.61
C VAL A 402 -3.32 -16.69 -1.38
N VAL A 403 -3.54 -16.45 -2.67
CA VAL A 403 -4.07 -17.43 -3.62
C VAL A 403 -2.97 -17.76 -4.63
N ASN A 404 -2.64 -19.05 -4.77
CA ASN A 404 -1.70 -19.48 -5.79
C ASN A 404 -2.35 -19.38 -7.18
N ILE A 405 -1.61 -18.93 -8.18
CA ILE A 405 -2.03 -19.12 -9.58
C ILE A 405 -2.02 -20.63 -9.84
N PRO A 406 -3.17 -21.24 -10.22
CA PRO A 406 -3.24 -22.68 -10.41
C PRO A 406 -2.24 -23.18 -11.47
N SER A 407 -1.58 -24.30 -11.19
CA SER A 407 -0.54 -24.85 -12.06
C SER A 407 -1.04 -25.18 -13.47
N TYR A 408 -2.31 -25.57 -13.62
CA TYR A 408 -2.92 -25.85 -14.92
C TYR A 408 -3.11 -24.60 -15.78
N LEU A 409 -3.08 -23.39 -15.19
CA LEU A 409 -3.08 -22.13 -15.95
C LEU A 409 -1.65 -21.73 -16.35
N LYS A 410 -0.62 -22.21 -15.65
CA LYS A 410 0.77 -21.77 -15.87
C LYS A 410 1.35 -22.20 -17.22
N PHE A 411 0.74 -23.17 -17.90
CA PHE A 411 1.22 -23.71 -19.17
C PHE A 411 0.41 -23.17 -20.35
#